data_AF-A0A9X3XT26-F1
#
_entry.id   AF-A0A9X3XT26-F1
#
_cell.length_a   1.000
_cell.length_b   1.000
_cell.length_c   1.000
_cell.angle_alpha   90.00
_cell.angle_beta   90.00
_cell.angle_gamma   90.00
#
_symmetry.space_group_name_H-M   'P 1'
#
loop_
_entity.id
_entity.type
_entity.pdbx_description
1 polymer ?
#
loop_
_entity_poly.entity_id
_entity_poly.type
_entity_poly.pdbx_seq_one_letter_code
_entity_poly.pdbx_strand_id
1 'polypeptide(L)'
;MSKVLTPKQKAFADYFIELGNATEAAIRAGYNKKTARQIGSMNLTKVDIKQYIDERLAKIEDERIAKGEEVLQYLTKVMRGEEKDQFGLDASLQDRTKAAE
;
A
#
# COMPACT_ATOMS: atom_id res chain seq x y z
N MET A 1 -6.85 20.60 15.51
CA MET A 1 -6.71 19.41 16.37
C MET A 1 -7.06 18.21 15.51
N SER A 2 -6.10 17.33 15.22
CA SER A 2 -6.36 16.09 14.47
C SER A 2 -7.28 15.20 15.29
N LYS A 3 -8.46 14.90 14.76
CA LYS A 3 -9.45 14.09 15.47
C LYS A 3 -9.08 12.63 15.27
N VAL A 4 -8.85 11.91 16.36
CA VAL A 4 -8.55 10.47 16.30
C VAL A 4 -9.69 9.74 15.57
N LEU A 5 -9.35 9.06 14.47
CA LEU A 5 -10.30 8.29 13.67
C LEU A 5 -10.89 7.14 14.50
N THR A 6 -12.21 7.06 14.51
CA THR A 6 -12.91 5.92 15.13
C THR A 6 -12.61 4.63 14.37
N PRO A 7 -12.69 3.45 15.02
CA PRO A 7 -12.47 2.16 14.35
C PRO A 7 -13.35 1.99 13.11
N LYS A 8 -14.58 2.52 13.16
CA LYS A 8 -15.55 2.47 12.05
C LYS A 8 -15.13 3.33 10.85
N GLN A 9 -14.52 4.50 11.10
CA GLN A 9 -13.99 5.35 10.04
C GLN A 9 -12.71 4.78 9.42
N LYS A 10 -11.86 4.14 10.23
CA LYS A 10 -10.69 3.39 9.72
C LYS A 10 -11.12 2.25 8.83
N ALA A 11 -12.06 1.42 9.28
CA ALA A 11 -12.62 0.33 8.48
C ALA A 11 -13.24 0.84 7.17
N PHE A 12 -13.96 1.97 7.21
CA PHE A 12 -14.48 2.61 5.99
C PHE A 12 -13.36 3.00 5.02
N ALA A 13 -12.30 3.63 5.50
CA ALA A 13 -11.18 4.02 4.65
C ALA A 13 -10.47 2.80 4.04
N ASP A 14 -10.25 1.75 4.83
CA ASP A 14 -9.62 0.51 4.37
C ASP A 14 -10.46 -0.17 3.27
N TYR A 15 -11.78 -0.32 3.48
CA TYR A 15 -12.67 -0.88 2.45
C TYR A 15 -12.83 0.02 1.24
N PHE A 16 -12.70 1.34 1.40
CA PHE A 16 -12.77 2.26 0.28
C PHE A 16 -11.53 2.12 -0.62
N ILE A 17 -10.34 1.95 -0.03
CA ILE A 17 -9.10 1.67 -0.76
C ILE A 17 -9.22 0.34 -1.53
N GLU A 18 -9.80 -0.69 -0.91
CA GLU A 18 -9.97 -2.02 -1.55
C GLU A 18 -10.99 -2.01 -2.69
N LEU A 19 -12.14 -1.35 -2.52
CA LEU A 19 -13.30 -1.48 -3.41
C LEU A 19 -13.47 -0.34 -4.41
N GLY A 20 -12.90 0.84 -4.13
CA GLY A 20 -13.15 2.06 -4.91
C GLY A 20 -14.59 2.58 -4.84
N ASN A 21 -15.46 1.99 -4.01
CA ASN A 21 -16.88 2.37 -3.89
C ASN A 21 -17.21 2.80 -2.46
N ALA A 22 -17.52 4.08 -2.27
CA ALA A 22 -17.84 4.67 -0.97
C ALA A 22 -19.11 4.10 -0.32
N THR A 23 -20.12 3.73 -1.12
CA THR A 23 -21.37 3.19 -0.56
C THR A 23 -21.14 1.79 -0.03
N GLU A 24 -20.44 0.95 -0.79
CA GLU A 24 -20.13 -0.42 -0.39
C GLU A 24 -19.15 -0.45 0.79
N ALA A 25 -18.12 0.40 0.76
CA ALA A 25 -17.18 0.56 1.87
C ALA A 25 -17.89 0.97 3.17
N ALA A 26 -18.89 1.87 3.10
CA ALA A 26 -19.69 2.23 4.27
C ALA A 26 -20.53 1.07 4.79
N ILE A 27 -21.10 0.24 3.91
CA ILE A 27 -21.86 -0.94 4.32
C ILE A 27 -20.94 -1.95 5.03
N ARG A 28 -19.78 -2.26 4.45
CA ARG A 28 -18.81 -3.21 5.03
C ARG A 28 -18.20 -2.70 6.34
N ALA A 29 -18.01 -1.37 6.46
CA ALA A 29 -17.62 -0.73 7.71
C ALA A 29 -18.74 -0.72 8.77
N GLY A 30 -19.90 -1.31 8.50
CA GLY A 30 -21.00 -1.48 9.46
C GLY A 30 -21.91 -0.26 9.59
N TYR A 31 -21.91 0.68 8.64
CA TYR A 31 -22.92 1.75 8.60
C TYR A 31 -24.27 1.21 8.11
N ASN A 32 -25.35 1.86 8.52
CA ASN A 32 -26.70 1.47 8.13
C ASN A 32 -26.85 1.56 6.60
N LYS A 33 -27.27 0.47 5.96
CA LYS A 33 -27.44 0.36 4.50
C LYS A 33 -28.30 1.48 3.92
N LYS A 34 -29.35 1.91 4.61
CA LYS A 34 -30.25 2.98 4.13
C LYS A 34 -29.55 4.34 4.02
N THR A 35 -28.57 4.59 4.88
CA THR A 35 -27.82 5.87 4.94
C THR A 35 -26.40 5.74 4.40
N ALA A 36 -25.97 4.55 3.97
CA ALA A 36 -24.58 4.26 3.61
C ALA A 36 -24.06 5.14 2.47
N ARG A 37 -24.92 5.45 1.48
CA ARG A 37 -24.56 6.36 0.37
C ARG A 37 -24.22 7.76 0.87
N GLN A 38 -25.08 8.33 1.71
CA GLN A 38 -24.86 9.66 2.28
C GLN A 38 -23.65 9.67 3.22
N ILE A 39 -23.52 8.65 4.07
CA ILE A 39 -22.41 8.52 5.01
C ILE A 39 -21.08 8.34 4.28
N GLY A 40 -21.04 7.54 3.22
CA GLY A 40 -19.84 7.36 2.41
C GLY A 40 -19.36 8.68 1.82
N SER A 41 -20.28 9.45 1.21
CA SER A 41 -19.95 10.79 0.70
C SER A 41 -19.48 11.74 1.80
N MET A 42 -20.16 11.78 2.95
CA MET A 42 -19.75 12.59 4.10
C MET A 42 -18.41 12.16 4.72
N ASN A 43 -18.07 10.87 4.65
CA ASN A 43 -16.78 10.40 5.16
C ASN A 43 -15.64 10.80 4.23
N LEU A 44 -15.84 10.80 2.90
CA LEU A 44 -14.84 11.26 1.95
C LEU A 44 -14.55 12.76 2.03
N THR A 45 -15.49 13.57 2.53
CA THR A 45 -15.27 15.02 2.72
C THR A 45 -14.56 15.37 4.03
N LYS A 46 -14.44 14.42 4.96
CA LYS A 46 -13.74 14.67 6.23
C LYS A 46 -12.23 14.62 6.01
N VAL A 47 -11.56 15.73 6.35
CA VAL A 47 -10.11 15.89 6.21
C VAL A 47 -9.34 14.77 6.91
N ASP A 48 -9.71 14.40 8.14
CA ASP A 48 -9.02 13.35 8.90
C ASP A 48 -9.09 11.97 8.19
N ILE A 49 -10.23 11.64 7.55
CA ILE A 49 -10.39 10.38 6.81
C ILE A 49 -9.58 10.42 5.52
N LYS A 50 -9.61 11.55 4.81
CA LYS A 50 -8.85 11.73 3.57
C LYS A 50 -7.35 11.59 3.82
N GLN A 51 -6.83 12.25 4.86
CA GLN A 51 -5.42 12.14 5.25
C GLN A 51 -5.03 10.69 5.53
N TYR A 52 -5.86 9.94 6.25
CA TYR A 52 -5.59 8.52 6.51
C TYR A 52 -5.62 7.66 5.24
N ILE A 53 -6.54 7.94 4.30
CA ILE A 53 -6.57 7.26 3.00
C ILE A 53 -5.27 7.55 2.23
N ASP A 54 -4.87 8.82 2.15
CA ASP A 54 -3.66 9.25 1.45
C ASP A 54 -2.40 8.61 2.07
N GLU A 55 -2.29 8.58 3.40
CA GLU A 55 -1.20 7.90 4.12
C GLU A 55 -1.15 6.39 3.84
N ARG A 56 -2.31 5.73 3.78
CA ARG A 56 -2.39 4.29 3.49
C ARG A 56 -2.04 3.98 2.04
N LEU A 57 -2.50 4.81 1.10
CA LEU A 57 -2.14 4.68 -0.32
C LEU A 57 -0.65 4.93 -0.53
N ALA A 58 -0.08 5.94 0.12
CA ALA A 58 1.36 6.18 0.08
C ALA A 58 2.16 4.98 0.59
N LYS A 59 1.74 4.33 1.69
CA LYS A 59 2.39 3.10 2.17
C LYS A 59 2.26 1.93 1.19
N ILE A 60 1.09 1.73 0.60
CA ILE A 60 0.89 0.67 -0.40
C ILE A 60 1.76 0.93 -1.65
N GLU A 61 1.88 2.19 -2.06
CA GLU A 61 2.77 2.58 -3.15
C GLU A 61 4.24 2.34 -2.80
N ASP A 62 4.63 2.70 -1.58
CA ASP A 62 5.97 2.47 -1.02
C ASP A 62 6.34 0.98 -0.98
N GLU A 63 5.39 0.11 -0.63
CA GLU A 63 5.58 -1.34 -0.60
C GLU A 63 5.56 -1.97 -2.00
N ARG A 64 4.84 -1.38 -2.96
CA ARG A 64 4.72 -1.90 -4.32
C ARG A 64 5.92 -1.54 -5.20
N ILE A 65 6.54 -0.38 -4.96
CA ILE A 65 7.62 0.15 -5.79
C ILE A 65 8.94 0.04 -5.01
N ALA A 66 9.85 -0.79 -5.49
CA ALA A 66 11.20 -0.84 -4.94
C ALA A 66 11.84 0.55 -5.04
N LYS A 67 12.27 1.11 -3.91
CA LYS A 67 13.01 2.38 -3.89
C LYS A 67 14.37 2.20 -4.55
N GLY A 68 14.95 3.30 -5.01
CA GLY A 68 16.32 3.29 -5.55
C GLY A 68 17.33 2.64 -4.59
N GLU A 69 17.17 2.84 -3.28
CA GLU A 69 18.01 2.18 -2.27
C GLU A 69 17.79 0.66 -2.23
N GLU A 70 16.55 0.17 -2.28
CA GLU A 70 16.24 -1.27 -2.30
C GLU A 70 16.75 -1.93 -3.58
N VAL A 71 16.68 -1.23 -4.72
CA VAL A 71 17.28 -1.67 -5.99
C VAL A 71 18.79 -1.81 -5.83
N LEU A 72 19.47 -0.82 -5.27
CA LEU A 72 20.93 -0.86 -5.04
C LEU A 72 21.32 -1.96 -4.04
N GLN A 73 20.54 -2.16 -2.98
CA GLN A 73 20.75 -3.25 -2.03
C GLN A 73 20.60 -4.60 -2.70
N TYR A 74 19.57 -4.79 -3.52
CA TYR A 74 19.38 -6.01 -4.31
C TYR A 74 20.55 -6.24 -5.27
N LEU A 75 20.95 -5.24 -6.05
CA LEU A 75 22.11 -5.33 -6.95
C LEU A 75 23.40 -5.66 -6.19
N THR A 76 23.60 -5.08 -5.01
CA THR A 76 24.75 -5.40 -4.14
C THR A 76 24.76 -6.87 -3.72
N LYS A 77 23.61 -7.43 -3.34
CA LYS A 77 23.51 -8.86 -3.00
C LYS A 77 23.77 -9.76 -4.20
N VAL A 78 23.26 -9.38 -5.38
CA VAL A 78 23.55 -10.07 -6.64
C VAL A 78 25.05 -10.04 -6.94
N MET A 79 25.70 -8.87 -6.85
CA MET A 79 27.16 -8.74 -7.03
C MET A 79 27.95 -9.63 -6.06
N ARG A 80 27.51 -9.74 -4.81
CA ARG A 80 28.15 -10.59 -3.78
C ARG A 80 27.84 -12.08 -3.92
N GLY A 81 26.90 -12.45 -4.79
CA GLY A 81 26.47 -13.84 -4.95
C GLY A 81 25.61 -14.36 -3.79
N GLU A 82 24.94 -13.47 -3.07
CA GLU A 82 24.04 -13.82 -1.97
C GLU A 82 22.62 -14.16 -2.45
N GLU A 83 22.27 -13.74 -3.68
CA GLU A 83 20.99 -14.05 -4.33
C GLU A 83 21.09 -15.25 -5.28
N LYS A 84 20.06 -16.10 -5.25
CA LYS A 84 19.94 -17.31 -6.07
C LYS A 84 18.82 -17.18 -7.08
N ASP A 85 18.92 -17.90 -8.18
CA ASP A 85 17.86 -17.98 -9.17
C ASP A 85 16.67 -18.84 -8.67
N GLN A 86 15.62 -18.96 -9.50
CA GLN A 86 14.44 -19.74 -9.13
C GLN A 86 14.72 -21.24 -8.91
N PHE A 87 15.85 -21.75 -9.40
CA PHE A 87 16.27 -23.14 -9.29
C PHE A 87 17.27 -23.35 -8.15
N GLY A 88 17.57 -22.29 -7.38
CA GLY A 88 18.53 -22.32 -6.27
C GLY A 88 19.99 -22.33 -6.71
N LEU A 89 20.27 -22.02 -7.98
CA LEU A 89 21.60 -21.88 -8.52
C LEU A 89 22.11 -20.46 -8.31
N ASP A 90 23.42 -20.34 -8.21
CA ASP A 90 24.09 -19.06 -8.05
C ASP A 90 24.02 -18.25 -9.36
N ALA A 91 23.85 -16.93 -9.25
CA ALA A 91 23.87 -16.05 -10.42
C ALA A 91 25.20 -16.18 -11.18
N SER A 92 25.14 -16.18 -12.52
CA SER A 92 26.33 -16.31 -13.36
C SER A 92 27.29 -15.13 -13.16
N LEU A 93 28.60 -15.34 -13.36
CA LEU A 93 29.58 -14.26 -13.23
C LEU A 93 29.27 -13.09 -14.18
N GLN A 94 28.74 -13.35 -15.37
CA GLN A 94 28.35 -12.30 -16.32
C GLN A 94 27.21 -11.44 -15.76
N ASP A 95 26.23 -12.04 -15.09
CA ASP A 95 25.10 -11.30 -14.52
C ASP A 95 25.50 -10.51 -13.28
N ARG A 96 26.48 -11.00 -12.51
CA ARG A 96 27.07 -10.25 -11.39
C ARG A 96 27.87 -9.04 -11.87
N THR A 97 28.62 -9.18 -12.96
CA THR A 97 29.38 -8.06 -13.55
C THR A 97 28.44 -6.99 -14.09
N LYS A 98 27.33 -7.37 -14.74
CA LYS A 98 26.30 -6.40 -15.19
C LYS A 98 25.67 -5.61 -14.05
N ALA A 99 25.54 -6.19 -12.86
CA ALA A 99 25.02 -5.48 -11.70
C ALA A 99 26.01 -4.42 -11.14
N ALA A 100 27.28 -4.48 -11.56
CA ALA A 100 28.34 -3.57 -11.14
C ALA A 100 28.58 -2.39 -12.11
N GLU A 101 27.99 -2.45 -13.31
CA GLU A 101 28.07 -1.43 -14.38
C GLU A 101 26.99 -0.35 -14.21
#